data_AF-A0A9D6LQL8-F1
#
_entry.id   AF-A0A9D6LQL8-F1
#
_cell.length_a   1.000
_cell.length_b   1.000
_cell.length_c   1.000
_cell.angle_alpha   90.00
_cell.angle_beta   90.00
_cell.angle_gamma   90.00
#
_symmetry.space_group_name_H-M   'P 1'
#
loop_
_entity.id
_entity.type
_entity.pdbx_description
1 polymer ?
#
loop_
_entity_poly.entity_id
_entity_poly.type
_entity_poly.pdbx_seq_one_letter_code
_entity_poly.pdbx_strand_id
1 'polypeptide(L)'
;MNWLFVALLSQFLLGLAAVFDRVILKRGVFNPWSYAFWLGLLGLFALVLIPFGNVVIPISLIGTALAAGALFCLGLLLLYFALHHSEASISLPIIAGFSALSALLFSSYLLHIPVGQGESFGFWFLVFGGLVLFFIEERGMRVRMILLTTFSALLLGFSQVLTKYVYLHSTFIAGFVWVKIGGVLLALLAFLIPQFRQKLQSEKGAEIKTESAYYLANRLVAGIGSFLFSFAVFLAHPALVESVQGFQYVIIFIFGALLLHEKFRGRVLWGKILAIAFIFSGLLVFGLSAYSGTLKKNPDRPIVWGLTFSTAFTDQLGLDWRSSYIAILDELQPKRLRLVAYWDEIEPKENKFDFSRLDILMHEAEKRNLPVILAVGMKLPRWPECHLPGWVENLSTGEKEAKLQPFIAEVVRHYVASPSLYLWQVENEPFLPFGTCPSRPGGFLDNEIALVRSIDPAHQILISDAGETGDWIRAASRGDVFGTTMYRKVYSRILGPFFGVTEYPIGPGAFLLKEKFVKYFTGKPDERYLVIELQAEPWQHLSIPETPIKTQINNFTPAYFQEVISYAQAAGFDEYYLWGAEWWYYMKTKHARPEYWNMAGELFNQSAL
;
A
#
# COMPACT_ATOMS: atom_id res chain seq x y z
N MET A 1 8.30 -9.84 10.26
CA MET A 1 7.06 -10.67 10.34
C MET A 1 6.83 -11.38 11.67
N ASN A 2 7.55 -11.07 12.75
CA ASN A 2 7.26 -11.66 14.08
C ASN A 2 6.10 -10.93 14.81
N TRP A 3 5.97 -9.61 14.62
CA TRP A 3 5.02 -8.80 15.39
C TRP A 3 3.53 -9.11 15.12
N LEU A 4 3.13 -9.36 13.86
CA LEU A 4 1.71 -9.57 13.51
C LEU A 4 1.18 -10.87 14.12
N PHE A 5 2.00 -11.93 14.09
CA PHE A 5 1.68 -13.20 14.74
C PHE A 5 1.53 -13.02 16.26
N VAL A 6 2.48 -12.33 16.89
CA VAL A 6 2.41 -12.01 18.34
C VAL A 6 1.14 -11.19 18.66
N ALA A 7 0.80 -10.20 17.83
CA ALA A 7 -0.40 -9.38 18.00
C ALA A 7 -1.68 -10.22 17.86
N LEU A 8 -1.78 -11.09 16.84
CA LEU A 8 -2.93 -11.97 16.65
C LEU A 8 -3.08 -12.98 17.79
N LEU A 9 -1.98 -13.59 18.23
CA LEU A 9 -2.00 -14.50 19.38
C LEU A 9 -2.44 -13.77 20.66
N SER A 10 -1.93 -12.56 20.88
CA SER A 10 -2.39 -11.68 21.96
C SER A 10 -3.90 -11.47 21.91
N GLN A 11 -4.44 -11.03 20.76
CA GLN A 11 -5.87 -10.76 20.61
C GLN A 11 -6.71 -12.03 20.73
N PHE A 12 -6.18 -13.18 20.30
CA PHE A 12 -6.82 -14.48 20.51
C PHE A 12 -6.97 -14.81 22.00
N LEU A 13 -5.88 -14.72 22.77
CA LEU A 13 -5.91 -15.01 24.21
C LEU A 13 -6.80 -14.02 24.97
N LEU A 14 -6.74 -12.73 24.64
CA LEU A 14 -7.59 -11.71 25.25
C LEU A 14 -9.07 -11.90 24.91
N GLY A 15 -9.38 -12.30 23.67
CA GLY A 15 -10.74 -12.61 23.24
C GLY A 15 -11.30 -13.85 23.94
N LEU A 16 -10.50 -14.92 24.02
CA LEU A 16 -10.84 -16.13 24.74
C LEU A 16 -11.09 -15.86 26.23
N ALA A 17 -10.20 -15.09 26.86
CA ALA A 17 -10.35 -14.73 28.27
C ALA A 17 -11.62 -13.92 28.54
N ALA A 18 -12.00 -13.03 27.62
CA ALA A 18 -13.25 -12.26 27.72
C ALA A 18 -14.51 -13.14 27.60
N VAL A 19 -14.48 -14.21 26.80
CA VAL A 19 -15.59 -15.17 26.71
C VAL A 19 -15.68 -16.00 27.99
N PHE A 20 -14.56 -16.52 28.49
CA PHE A 20 -14.55 -17.26 29.75
C PHE A 20 -14.99 -16.43 30.95
N ASP A 21 -14.64 -15.14 30.98
CA ASP A 21 -15.15 -14.22 32.01
C ASP A 21 -16.69 -14.18 32.02
N ARG A 22 -17.36 -14.25 30.86
CA ARG A 22 -18.83 -14.34 30.79
C ARG A 22 -19.40 -15.68 31.27
N VAL A 23 -18.64 -16.76 31.11
CA VAL A 23 -19.06 -18.11 31.55
C VAL A 23 -18.90 -18.26 33.07
N ILE A 24 -17.78 -17.81 33.61
CA ILE A 24 -17.38 -17.96 35.02
C ILE A 24 -18.12 -16.95 35.91
N LEU A 25 -18.31 -15.71 35.46
CA LEU A 25 -18.92 -14.66 36.27
C LEU A 25 -20.45 -14.64 36.05
N LYS A 26 -21.22 -15.17 37.01
CA LYS A 26 -22.67 -14.92 37.07
C LYS A 26 -22.91 -13.41 37.18
N ARG A 27 -23.82 -12.86 36.35
CA ARG A 27 -24.17 -11.43 36.32
C ARG A 27 -24.49 -10.91 37.73
N GLY A 28 -23.54 -10.21 38.33
CA GLY A 28 -23.65 -9.61 39.67
C GLY A 28 -22.63 -8.48 39.84
N VAL A 29 -23.16 -7.25 39.87
CA VAL A 29 -22.55 -5.95 40.26
C VAL A 29 -21.06 -5.77 39.92
N PHE A 30 -20.76 -5.47 38.66
CA PHE A 30 -19.45 -4.97 38.22
C PHE A 30 -19.31 -3.49 38.64
N ASN A 31 -18.41 -3.18 39.58
CA ASN A 31 -18.06 -1.80 39.88
C ASN A 31 -16.79 -1.39 39.12
N PRO A 32 -16.87 -0.37 38.26
CA PRO A 32 -15.74 0.12 37.46
C PRO A 32 -14.50 0.45 38.28
N TRP A 33 -14.71 1.01 39.48
CA TRP A 33 -13.66 1.42 40.39
C TRP A 33 -12.86 0.23 40.93
N SER A 34 -13.57 -0.82 41.36
CA SER A 34 -12.98 -2.05 41.89
C SER A 34 -12.16 -2.78 40.81
N TYR A 35 -12.72 -2.90 39.61
CA TYR A 35 -12.03 -3.55 38.49
C TYR A 35 -10.80 -2.81 38.01
N ALA A 36 -10.87 -1.49 37.84
CA ALA A 36 -9.72 -0.68 37.44
C ALA A 36 -8.60 -0.74 38.50
N PHE A 37 -8.97 -0.75 39.79
CA PHE A 37 -8.02 -0.88 40.89
C PHE A 37 -7.25 -2.20 40.86
N TRP A 38 -7.99 -3.32 40.85
CA TRP A 38 -7.38 -4.65 40.86
C TRP A 38 -6.55 -4.89 39.60
N LEU A 39 -7.02 -4.43 38.44
CA LEU A 39 -6.26 -4.53 37.19
C LEU A 39 -4.99 -3.68 37.21
N GLY A 40 -5.02 -2.49 37.81
CA GLY A 40 -3.82 -1.69 38.05
C GLY A 40 -2.81 -2.39 38.96
N LEU A 41 -3.28 -3.00 40.06
CA LEU A 41 -2.44 -3.77 40.99
C LEU A 41 -1.84 -5.03 40.35
N LEU A 42 -2.52 -5.68 39.41
CA LEU A 42 -1.96 -6.81 38.65
C LEU A 42 -0.67 -6.44 37.90
N GLY A 43 -0.42 -5.14 37.67
CA GLY A 43 0.86 -4.64 37.16
C GLY A 43 2.07 -5.04 38.01
N LEU A 44 1.89 -5.35 39.31
CA LEU A 44 2.94 -5.86 40.18
C LEU A 44 3.56 -7.18 39.70
N PHE A 45 2.83 -7.97 38.90
CA PHE A 45 3.37 -9.20 38.30
C PHE A 45 4.57 -8.92 37.40
N ALA A 46 4.69 -7.71 36.85
CA ALA A 46 5.85 -7.31 36.05
C ALA A 46 7.17 -7.38 36.86
N LEU A 47 7.12 -7.25 38.20
CA LEU A 47 8.30 -7.34 39.05
C LEU A 47 8.99 -8.72 38.98
N VAL A 48 8.25 -9.79 38.62
CA VAL A 48 8.80 -11.12 38.38
C VAL A 48 9.81 -11.12 37.23
N LEU A 49 9.73 -10.15 36.32
CA LEU A 49 10.64 -10.03 35.17
C LEU A 49 11.96 -9.34 35.50
N ILE A 50 12.11 -8.71 36.67
CA ILE A 50 13.33 -7.98 37.06
C ILE A 50 14.59 -8.86 36.99
N PRO A 51 14.59 -10.13 37.45
CA PRO A 51 15.79 -10.98 37.36
C PRO A 51 16.21 -11.33 35.92
N PHE A 52 15.32 -11.14 34.94
CA PHE A 52 15.53 -11.57 33.56
C PHE A 52 16.04 -10.45 32.64
N GLY A 53 16.22 -9.22 33.15
CA GLY A 53 16.77 -8.13 32.35
C GLY A 53 17.14 -6.88 33.17
N ASN A 54 18.04 -6.06 32.63
CA ASN A 54 18.39 -4.79 33.27
C ASN A 54 17.20 -3.81 33.20
N VAL A 55 16.77 -3.30 34.35
CA VAL A 55 15.60 -2.42 34.53
C VAL A 55 16.02 -0.95 34.74
N VAL A 56 17.32 -0.67 34.79
CA VAL A 56 17.85 0.68 34.98
C VAL A 56 17.67 1.49 33.70
N ILE A 57 16.95 2.60 33.79
CA ILE A 57 16.71 3.55 32.69
C ILE A 57 16.84 5.01 33.19
N PRO A 58 17.08 5.99 32.30
CA PRO A 58 17.18 7.39 32.68
C PRO A 58 15.92 7.91 33.40
N ILE A 59 16.09 8.82 34.36
CA ILE A 59 14.96 9.34 35.17
C ILE A 59 13.89 10.06 34.33
N SER A 60 14.31 10.72 33.25
CA SER A 60 13.42 11.34 32.27
C SER A 60 12.52 10.29 31.59
N LEU A 61 13.06 9.11 31.28
CA LEU A 61 12.31 8.00 30.68
C LEU A 61 11.39 7.29 31.70
N ILE A 62 11.80 7.21 32.97
CA ILE A 62 10.95 6.71 34.05
C ILE A 62 9.66 7.55 34.12
N GLY A 63 9.78 8.88 34.10
CA GLY A 63 8.62 9.78 34.09
C GLY A 63 7.62 9.46 32.96
N THR A 64 8.13 9.28 31.74
CA THR A 64 7.30 8.90 30.58
C THR A 64 6.67 7.51 30.74
N ALA A 65 7.41 6.53 31.26
CA ALA A 65 6.89 5.18 31.49
C ALA A 65 5.78 5.17 32.54
N LEU A 66 5.97 5.88 33.66
CA LEU A 66 4.95 6.01 34.70
C LEU A 66 3.69 6.69 34.16
N ALA A 67 3.85 7.76 33.37
CA ALA A 67 2.74 8.44 32.71
C ALA A 67 1.99 7.52 31.73
N ALA A 68 2.71 6.74 30.92
CA ALA A 68 2.11 5.78 30.00
C ALA A 68 1.22 4.77 30.76
N GLY A 69 1.74 4.18 31.84
CA GLY A 69 1.00 3.25 32.69
C GLY A 69 -0.22 3.86 33.38
N ALA A 70 -0.07 5.08 33.91
CA ALA A 70 -1.17 5.80 34.55
C ALA A 70 -2.28 6.12 33.53
N LEU A 71 -1.92 6.63 32.35
CA LEU A 71 -2.88 6.92 31.27
C LEU A 71 -3.61 5.67 30.79
N PHE A 72 -2.92 4.53 30.72
CA PHE A 72 -3.55 3.23 30.40
C PHE A 72 -4.63 2.88 31.42
N CYS A 73 -4.29 2.91 32.72
CA CYS A 73 -5.23 2.59 33.79
C CYS A 73 -6.40 3.58 33.86
N LEU A 74 -6.15 4.87 33.62
CA LEU A 74 -7.20 5.89 33.53
C LEU A 74 -8.13 5.63 32.33
N GLY A 75 -7.58 5.32 31.16
CA GLY A 75 -8.33 4.95 29.98
C GLY A 75 -9.23 3.75 30.24
N LEU A 76 -8.72 2.70 30.88
CA LEU A 76 -9.50 1.52 31.27
C LEU A 76 -10.60 1.83 32.28
N LEU A 77 -10.33 2.70 33.27
CA LEU A 77 -11.37 3.13 34.21
C LEU A 77 -12.55 3.78 33.49
N LEU A 78 -12.27 4.69 32.55
CA LEU A 78 -13.32 5.35 31.75
C LEU A 78 -14.08 4.35 30.87
N LEU A 79 -13.39 3.38 30.28
CA LEU A 79 -14.02 2.29 29.54
C LEU A 79 -14.98 1.49 30.44
N TYR A 80 -14.55 1.14 31.65
CA TYR A 80 -15.38 0.40 32.59
C TYR A 80 -16.60 1.19 33.05
N PHE A 81 -16.48 2.50 33.22
CA PHE A 81 -17.64 3.37 33.44
C PHE A 81 -18.61 3.35 32.26
N ALA A 82 -18.08 3.32 31.04
CA ALA A 82 -18.88 3.17 29.83
C ALA A 82 -19.66 1.85 29.85
N LEU A 83 -18.96 0.74 30.07
CA LEU A 83 -19.52 -0.61 30.11
C LEU A 83 -20.53 -0.83 31.25
N HIS A 84 -20.44 -0.08 32.35
CA HIS A 84 -21.41 -0.17 33.43
C HIS A 84 -22.79 0.40 33.05
N HIS A 85 -22.84 1.34 32.10
CA HIS A 85 -24.07 2.01 31.68
C HIS A 85 -24.43 1.77 30.21
N SER A 86 -23.68 0.91 29.51
CA SER A 86 -23.90 0.57 28.11
C SER A 86 -23.44 -0.85 27.80
N GLU A 87 -23.98 -1.43 26.73
CA GLU A 87 -23.65 -2.81 26.36
C GLU A 87 -22.21 -2.91 25.82
N ALA A 88 -21.52 -3.97 26.22
CA ALA A 88 -20.15 -4.22 25.81
C ALA A 88 -19.98 -4.36 24.30
N SER A 89 -21.00 -4.84 23.60
CA SER A 89 -20.97 -4.95 22.15
C SER A 89 -20.93 -3.59 21.45
N ILE A 90 -21.37 -2.50 22.09
CA ILE A 90 -21.34 -1.14 21.53
C ILE A 90 -20.06 -0.38 21.91
N SER A 91 -19.64 -0.43 23.18
CA SER A 91 -18.47 0.35 23.63
C SER A 91 -17.15 -0.20 23.12
N LEU A 92 -17.02 -1.52 23.01
CA LEU A 92 -15.74 -2.13 22.67
C LEU A 92 -15.30 -1.90 21.21
N PRO A 93 -16.18 -1.96 20.18
CA PRO A 93 -15.82 -1.55 18.82
C PRO A 93 -15.31 -0.12 18.69
N ILE A 94 -15.86 0.82 19.47
CA ILE A 94 -15.36 2.21 19.52
C ILE A 94 -13.90 2.21 19.97
N ILE A 95 -13.56 1.47 21.03
CA ILE A 95 -12.17 1.37 21.48
C ILE A 95 -11.29 0.87 20.34
N ALA A 96 -11.63 -0.27 19.73
CA ALA A 96 -10.82 -0.90 18.68
C ALA A 96 -10.48 0.01 17.49
N GLY A 97 -11.46 0.80 17.03
CA GLY A 97 -11.25 1.72 15.91
C GLY A 97 -10.55 3.01 16.34
N PHE A 98 -11.04 3.66 17.40
CA PHE A 98 -10.56 4.98 17.80
C PHE A 98 -9.22 4.96 18.54
N SER A 99 -8.85 3.88 19.23
CA SER A 99 -7.52 3.76 19.86
C SER A 99 -6.42 3.65 18.80
N ALA A 100 -6.67 2.90 17.72
CA ALA A 100 -5.77 2.79 16.57
C ALA A 100 -5.59 4.13 15.85
N LEU A 101 -6.68 4.87 15.63
CA LEU A 101 -6.63 6.24 15.07
C LEU A 101 -5.88 7.21 16.00
N SER A 102 -6.13 7.11 17.30
CA SER A 102 -5.42 7.91 18.30
C SER A 102 -3.92 7.61 18.30
N ALA A 103 -3.55 6.32 18.27
CA ALA A 103 -2.16 5.90 18.19
C ALA A 103 -1.50 6.39 16.90
N LEU A 104 -2.18 6.36 15.75
CA LEU A 104 -1.66 6.92 14.49
C LEU A 104 -1.43 8.43 14.60
N LEU A 105 -2.39 9.18 15.12
CA LEU A 105 -2.28 10.62 15.31
C LEU A 105 -1.09 10.97 16.22
N PHE A 106 -1.03 10.41 17.43
CA PHE A 106 0.02 10.75 18.38
C PHE A 106 1.40 10.23 17.98
N SER A 107 1.49 9.06 17.31
CA SER A 107 2.77 8.56 16.81
C SER A 107 3.34 9.45 15.70
N SER A 108 2.50 9.95 14.78
CA SER A 108 2.94 10.89 13.74
C SER A 108 3.51 12.18 14.33
N TYR A 109 2.95 12.65 15.45
CA TYR A 109 3.36 13.87 16.13
C TYR A 109 4.57 13.69 17.08
N LEU A 110 4.62 12.62 17.89
CA LEU A 110 5.69 12.40 18.89
C LEU A 110 6.87 11.57 18.37
N LEU A 111 6.59 10.53 17.58
CA LEU A 111 7.62 9.56 17.20
C LEU A 111 8.22 9.87 15.83
N HIS A 112 7.49 10.57 14.97
CA HIS A 112 7.85 10.83 13.56
C HIS A 112 8.20 9.54 12.79
N ILE A 113 7.63 8.40 13.21
CA ILE A 113 7.80 7.12 12.52
C ILE A 113 6.70 7.03 11.47
N PRO A 114 7.03 7.02 10.16
CA PRO A 114 6.03 6.82 9.13
C PRO A 114 5.51 5.38 9.20
N VAL A 115 4.22 5.20 8.97
CA VAL A 115 3.65 3.88 8.68
C VAL A 115 4.01 3.54 7.25
N GLY A 116 4.51 2.33 7.01
CA GLY A 116 4.80 1.85 5.67
C GLY A 116 3.54 1.98 4.81
N GLN A 117 3.66 2.56 3.62
CA GLN A 117 2.45 2.90 2.87
C GLN A 117 1.60 1.66 2.50
N GLY A 118 2.22 0.50 2.23
CA GLY A 118 1.51 -0.78 2.06
C GLY A 118 0.81 -1.28 3.34
N GLU A 119 1.39 -0.97 4.51
CA GLU A 119 0.78 -1.23 5.82
C GLU A 119 -0.41 -0.28 6.09
N SER A 120 -0.42 0.91 5.48
CA SER A 120 -1.53 1.87 5.60
C SER A 120 -2.85 1.29 5.09
N PHE A 121 -2.85 0.58 3.96
CA PHE A 121 -4.07 -0.06 3.46
C PHE A 121 -4.60 -1.12 4.43
N GLY A 122 -3.74 -2.02 4.90
CA GLY A 122 -4.12 -3.04 5.89
C GLY A 122 -4.66 -2.42 7.18
N PHE A 123 -4.04 -1.33 7.64
CA PHE A 123 -4.49 -0.55 8.79
C PHE A 123 -5.92 0.00 8.58
N TRP A 124 -6.21 0.65 7.45
CA TRP A 124 -7.53 1.22 7.19
C TRP A 124 -8.61 0.14 7.10
N PHE A 125 -8.35 -0.99 6.44
CA PHE A 125 -9.28 -2.13 6.43
C PHE A 125 -9.62 -2.62 7.84
N LEU A 126 -8.63 -2.74 8.72
CA LEU A 126 -8.83 -3.16 10.11
C LEU A 126 -9.62 -2.13 10.93
N VAL A 127 -9.27 -0.84 10.82
CA VAL A 127 -9.98 0.24 11.50
C VAL A 127 -11.44 0.31 11.04
N PHE A 128 -11.69 0.22 9.73
CA PHE A 128 -13.05 0.19 9.21
C PHE A 128 -13.82 -1.04 9.68
N GLY A 129 -13.18 -2.22 9.73
CA GLY A 129 -13.80 -3.42 10.30
C GLY A 129 -14.26 -3.20 11.76
N GLY A 130 -13.41 -2.57 12.58
CA GLY A 130 -13.76 -2.17 13.95
C GLY A 130 -14.90 -1.14 14.02
N LEU A 131 -14.87 -0.11 13.17
CA LEU A 131 -15.90 0.94 13.16
C LEU A 131 -17.24 0.46 12.60
N VAL A 132 -17.23 -0.46 11.63
CA VAL A 132 -18.45 -1.06 11.08
C VAL A 132 -19.26 -1.70 12.21
N LEU A 133 -18.61 -2.49 13.09
CA LEU A 133 -19.26 -3.08 14.26
C LEU A 133 -19.98 -2.04 15.12
N PHE A 134 -19.40 -0.85 15.32
CA PHE A 134 -20.04 0.24 16.06
C PHE A 134 -21.30 0.79 15.36
N PHE A 135 -21.30 0.94 14.04
CA PHE A 135 -22.43 1.53 13.31
C PHE A 135 -23.63 0.60 13.15
N ILE A 136 -23.45 -0.72 13.31
CA ILE A 136 -24.50 -1.72 13.11
C ILE A 136 -25.36 -1.91 14.36
N GLU A 137 -24.78 -1.71 15.54
CA GLU A 137 -25.49 -1.96 16.78
C GLU A 137 -26.54 -0.87 17.04
N GLU A 138 -27.76 -1.26 17.45
CA GLU A 138 -28.87 -0.32 17.62
C GLU A 138 -28.52 0.73 18.69
N ARG A 139 -28.81 2.01 18.37
CA ARG A 139 -28.45 3.17 19.19
C ARG A 139 -29.29 3.25 20.46
N GLY A 140 -28.94 2.44 21.46
CA GLY A 140 -29.40 2.60 22.84
C GLY A 140 -28.47 3.47 23.70
N MET A 141 -27.27 3.81 23.20
CA MET A 141 -26.26 4.54 23.99
C MET A 141 -26.53 6.04 24.07
N ARG A 142 -26.51 6.58 25.29
CA ARG A 142 -26.52 8.03 25.51
C ARG A 142 -25.23 8.65 24.94
N VAL A 143 -25.33 9.83 24.32
CA VAL A 143 -24.18 10.56 23.74
C VAL A 143 -23.01 10.69 24.72
N ARG A 144 -23.31 10.90 26.02
CA ARG A 144 -22.29 10.95 27.08
C ARG A 144 -21.42 9.70 27.15
N MET A 145 -21.99 8.50 26.95
CA MET A 145 -21.24 7.24 27.00
C MET A 145 -20.37 7.05 25.76
N ILE A 146 -20.84 7.51 24.60
CA ILE A 146 -20.03 7.55 23.36
C ILE A 146 -18.83 8.46 23.58
N LEU A 147 -19.04 9.69 24.06
CA LEU A 147 -17.94 10.63 24.36
C LEU A 147 -16.95 10.05 25.38
N LEU A 148 -17.45 9.39 26.43
CA LEU A 148 -16.60 8.76 27.43
C LEU A 148 -15.75 7.63 26.84
N THR A 149 -16.33 6.82 25.96
CA THR A 149 -15.65 5.70 25.30
C THR A 149 -14.63 6.21 24.28
N THR A 150 -14.96 7.23 23.50
CA THR A 150 -14.02 7.87 22.58
C THR A 150 -12.86 8.51 23.32
N PHE A 151 -13.12 9.20 24.44
CA PHE A 151 -12.06 9.76 25.28
C PHE A 151 -11.18 8.68 25.91
N SER A 152 -11.77 7.56 26.34
CA SER A 152 -11.02 6.37 26.77
C SER A 152 -10.10 5.86 25.64
N ALA A 153 -10.63 5.71 24.42
CA ALA A 153 -9.85 5.28 23.27
C ALA A 153 -8.65 6.20 22.98
N LEU A 154 -8.85 7.53 23.10
CA LEU A 154 -7.79 8.53 22.95
C LEU A 154 -6.68 8.34 23.99
N LEU A 155 -7.03 8.12 25.26
CA LEU A 155 -6.04 7.90 26.32
C LEU A 155 -5.28 6.58 26.13
N LEU A 156 -5.98 5.52 25.72
CA LEU A 156 -5.37 4.21 25.45
C LEU A 156 -4.39 4.29 24.28
N GLY A 157 -4.79 4.89 23.15
CA GLY A 157 -3.92 5.10 22.00
C GLY A 157 -2.70 5.95 22.34
N PHE A 158 -2.89 7.05 23.08
CA PHE A 158 -1.77 7.89 23.54
C PHE A 158 -0.83 7.14 24.49
N SER A 159 -1.38 6.36 25.42
CA SER A 159 -0.61 5.51 26.33
C SER A 159 0.28 4.52 25.56
N GLN A 160 -0.21 3.91 24.47
CA GLN A 160 0.63 3.04 23.65
C GLN A 160 1.74 3.77 22.91
N VAL A 161 1.50 5.01 22.48
CA VAL A 161 2.55 5.83 21.85
C VAL A 161 3.65 6.17 22.85
N LEU A 162 3.31 6.54 24.09
CA LEU A 162 4.29 6.74 25.15
C LEU A 162 5.01 5.44 25.53
N THR A 163 4.29 4.32 25.58
CA THR A 163 4.86 3.00 25.80
C THR A 163 5.86 2.66 24.69
N LYS A 164 5.52 2.94 23.42
CA LYS A 164 6.45 2.77 22.30
C LYS A 164 7.67 3.68 22.42
N TYR A 165 7.49 4.95 22.82
CA TYR A 165 8.59 5.87 23.06
C TYR A 165 9.59 5.32 24.08
N VAL A 166 9.08 4.75 25.19
CA VAL A 166 9.93 4.08 26.20
C VAL A 166 10.67 2.90 25.59
N TYR A 167 9.99 2.07 24.79
CA TYR A 167 10.60 0.92 24.12
C TYR A 167 11.65 1.26 23.06
N LEU A 168 11.59 2.43 22.44
CA LEU A 168 12.63 2.90 21.52
C LEU A 168 13.93 3.30 22.25
N HIS A 169 13.86 3.56 23.56
CA HIS A 169 14.97 4.07 24.37
C HIS A 169 15.33 3.16 25.56
N SER A 170 14.78 1.94 25.62
CA SER A 170 15.05 0.98 26.71
C SER A 170 14.89 -0.46 26.23
N THR A 171 15.30 -1.42 27.07
CA THR A 171 14.99 -2.83 26.84
C THR A 171 13.50 -3.09 27.05
N PHE A 172 12.97 -4.12 26.40
CA PHE A 172 11.57 -4.52 26.58
C PHE A 172 11.22 -4.74 28.06
N ILE A 173 12.07 -5.46 28.81
CA ILE A 173 11.83 -5.76 30.24
C ILE A 173 11.81 -4.47 31.06
N ALA A 174 12.79 -3.58 30.89
CA ALA A 174 12.83 -2.31 31.62
C ALA A 174 11.59 -1.46 31.35
N GLY A 175 11.28 -1.24 30.08
CA GLY A 175 10.11 -0.45 29.67
C GLY A 175 8.81 -1.06 30.19
N PHE A 176 8.64 -2.38 30.06
CA PHE A 176 7.43 -3.07 30.49
C PHE A 176 7.24 -2.95 32.00
N VAL A 177 8.29 -3.18 32.80
CA VAL A 177 8.23 -3.04 34.26
C VAL A 177 7.83 -1.63 34.65
N TRP A 178 8.53 -0.60 34.18
CA TRP A 178 8.25 0.78 34.57
C TRP A 178 6.87 1.27 34.12
N VAL A 179 6.43 0.87 32.92
CA VAL A 179 5.07 1.18 32.45
C VAL A 179 4.02 0.52 33.36
N LYS A 180 4.18 -0.75 33.74
CA LYS A 180 3.24 -1.42 34.65
C LYS A 180 3.24 -0.78 36.04
N ILE A 181 4.40 -0.34 36.54
CA ILE A 181 4.50 0.38 37.82
C ILE A 181 3.75 1.71 37.80
N GLY A 182 3.71 2.42 36.66
CA GLY A 182 2.86 3.61 36.50
C GLY A 182 1.38 3.35 36.80
N GLY A 183 0.85 2.24 36.29
CA GLY A 183 -0.53 1.81 36.57
C GLY A 183 -0.77 1.43 38.02
N VAL A 184 0.20 0.72 38.64
CA VAL A 184 0.17 0.38 40.07
C VAL A 184 0.14 1.64 40.93
N LEU A 185 1.00 2.62 40.66
CA LEU A 185 1.05 3.88 41.40
C LEU A 185 -0.28 4.64 41.28
N LEU A 186 -0.89 4.70 40.10
CA LEU A 186 -2.20 5.33 39.95
C LEU A 186 -3.28 4.61 40.78
N ALA A 187 -3.28 3.28 40.78
CA ALA A 187 -4.22 2.50 41.59
C ALA A 187 -4.03 2.76 43.10
N LEU A 188 -2.78 2.81 43.58
CA LEU A 188 -2.46 3.13 44.97
C LEU A 188 -2.84 4.57 45.34
N LEU A 189 -2.62 5.54 44.45
CA LEU A 189 -3.05 6.92 44.64
C LEU A 189 -4.58 7.04 44.70
N ALA A 190 -5.30 6.31 43.84
CA ALA A 190 -6.76 6.25 43.89
C ALA A 190 -7.25 5.66 45.24
N PHE A 191 -6.54 4.68 45.78
CA PHE A 191 -6.82 4.13 47.11
C PHE A 191 -6.66 5.16 48.23
N LEU A 192 -5.87 6.23 48.07
CA LEU A 192 -5.77 7.27 49.09
C LEU A 192 -7.07 8.09 49.23
N ILE A 193 -7.98 8.05 48.26
CA ILE A 193 -9.25 8.79 48.28
C ILE A 193 -10.29 8.08 49.18
N PRO A 194 -10.78 8.70 50.27
CA PRO A 194 -11.67 8.03 51.23
C PRO A 194 -12.97 7.47 50.62
N GLN A 195 -13.58 8.20 49.69
CA GLN A 195 -14.80 7.79 48.99
C GLN A 195 -14.59 6.51 48.15
N PHE A 196 -13.38 6.34 47.61
CA PHE A 196 -13.03 5.17 46.80
C PHE A 196 -12.76 3.95 47.69
N ARG A 197 -12.06 4.14 48.82
CA ARG A 197 -11.87 3.06 49.82
C ARG A 197 -13.19 2.50 50.32
N GLN A 198 -14.15 3.37 50.65
CA GLN A 198 -15.47 2.94 51.13
C GLN A 198 -16.20 2.08 50.10
N LYS A 199 -16.14 2.45 48.81
CA LYS A 199 -16.73 1.67 47.71
C LYS A 199 -16.06 0.32 47.50
N LEU A 200 -14.75 0.22 47.66
CA LEU A 200 -14.02 -1.05 47.61
C LEU A 200 -14.32 -1.94 48.81
N GLN A 201 -14.49 -1.35 50.00
CA GLN A 201 -14.78 -2.10 51.22
C GLN A 201 -16.23 -2.58 51.30
N SER A 202 -17.19 -1.85 50.72
CA SER A 202 -18.60 -2.25 50.68
C SER A 202 -18.90 -3.43 49.75
N GLU A 203 -17.93 -3.89 48.96
CA GLU A 203 -18.04 -5.07 48.07
C GLU A 203 -17.66 -6.40 48.74
N LYS A 204 -17.38 -6.41 50.05
CA LYS A 204 -17.19 -7.65 50.80
C LYS A 204 -18.51 -8.43 50.88
N GLY A 205 -18.84 -9.19 49.83
CA GLY A 205 -20.11 -9.93 49.76
C GLY A 205 -20.33 -10.84 48.56
N ALA A 206 -19.37 -11.08 47.68
CA ALA A 206 -19.45 -12.18 46.72
C ALA A 206 -18.39 -13.22 47.11
N GLU A 207 -18.79 -14.23 47.87
CA GLU A 207 -17.95 -15.39 48.14
C GLU A 207 -17.47 -15.99 46.81
N ILE A 208 -16.17 -15.88 46.51
CA ILE A 208 -15.51 -16.70 45.50
C ILE A 208 -15.41 -18.12 46.09
N LYS A 209 -16.55 -18.79 46.24
CA LYS A 209 -16.59 -20.20 46.66
C LYS A 209 -16.40 -21.07 45.42
N THR A 210 -15.39 -21.93 45.48
CA THR A 210 -15.14 -23.12 44.63
C THR A 210 -14.73 -22.96 43.16
N GLU A 211 -14.78 -21.76 42.53
CA GLU A 211 -14.28 -21.55 41.14
C GLU A 211 -12.91 -20.83 41.03
N SER A 212 -12.16 -20.71 42.13
CA SER A 212 -10.93 -19.90 42.19
C SER A 212 -9.83 -20.31 41.21
N ALA A 213 -9.69 -21.61 40.91
CA ALA A 213 -8.66 -22.11 40.01
C ALA A 213 -8.93 -21.75 38.55
N TYR A 214 -10.16 -21.90 38.06
CA TYR A 214 -10.55 -21.52 36.69
C TYR A 214 -10.49 -20.01 36.48
N TYR A 215 -10.93 -19.24 37.48
CA TYR A 215 -10.79 -17.78 37.45
C TYR A 215 -9.31 -17.35 37.40
N LEU A 216 -8.44 -17.94 38.25
CA LEU A 216 -7.01 -17.64 38.26
C LEU A 216 -6.34 -18.03 36.94
N ALA A 217 -6.68 -19.19 36.37
CA ALA A 217 -6.21 -19.62 35.07
C ALA A 217 -6.63 -18.63 33.97
N ASN A 218 -7.88 -18.17 33.97
CA ASN A 218 -8.35 -17.17 33.01
C ASN A 218 -7.61 -15.83 33.15
N ARG A 219 -7.31 -15.40 34.38
CA ARG A 219 -6.52 -14.19 34.64
C ARG A 219 -5.08 -14.33 34.16
N LEU A 220 -4.49 -15.52 34.29
CA LEU A 220 -3.18 -15.81 33.72
C LEU A 220 -3.20 -15.72 32.19
N VAL A 221 -4.21 -16.30 31.54
CA VAL A 221 -4.39 -16.21 30.07
C VAL A 221 -4.51 -14.75 29.63
N ALA A 222 -5.33 -13.95 30.32
CA ALA A 222 -5.46 -12.52 30.04
C ALA A 222 -4.13 -11.76 30.27
N GLY A 223 -3.38 -12.11 31.31
CA GLY A 223 -2.06 -11.54 31.60
C GLY A 223 -1.04 -11.85 30.51
N ILE A 224 -0.97 -13.10 30.05
CA ILE A 224 -0.12 -13.51 28.92
C ILE A 224 -0.53 -12.75 27.65
N GLY A 225 -1.84 -12.65 27.37
CA GLY A 225 -2.36 -11.84 26.27
C GLY A 225 -1.88 -10.39 26.34
N SER A 226 -2.01 -9.73 27.50
CA SER A 226 -1.56 -8.34 27.69
C SER A 226 -0.03 -8.18 27.56
N PHE A 227 0.74 -9.17 28.03
CA PHE A 227 2.20 -9.20 27.84
C PHE A 227 2.57 -9.29 26.36
N LEU A 228 1.95 -10.21 25.63
CA LEU A 228 2.17 -10.37 24.18
C LEU A 228 1.74 -9.13 23.40
N PHE A 229 0.62 -8.48 23.78
CA PHE A 229 0.20 -7.22 23.20
C PHE A 229 1.32 -6.16 23.33
N SER A 230 1.84 -6.01 24.55
CA SER A 230 2.90 -5.05 24.81
C SER A 230 4.21 -5.41 24.09
N PHE A 231 4.49 -6.70 23.91
CA PHE A 231 5.64 -7.16 23.12
C PHE A 231 5.43 -6.89 21.63
N ALA A 232 4.22 -7.00 21.10
CA ALA A 232 3.92 -6.59 19.73
C ALA A 232 4.12 -5.07 19.55
N VAL A 233 3.72 -4.23 20.50
CA VAL A 233 4.02 -2.78 20.49
C VAL A 233 5.52 -2.52 20.53
N PHE A 234 6.29 -3.30 21.30
CA PHE A 234 7.75 -3.22 21.27
C PHE A 234 8.30 -3.49 19.85
N LEU A 235 7.80 -4.52 19.17
CA LEU A 235 8.29 -4.95 17.84
C LEU A 235 7.82 -4.06 16.67
N ALA A 236 6.67 -3.39 16.77
CA ALA A 236 6.04 -2.73 15.63
C ALA A 236 5.48 -1.34 15.95
N HIS A 237 4.93 -0.67 14.93
CA HIS A 237 4.29 0.62 15.10
C HIS A 237 3.00 0.48 15.93
N PRO A 238 2.77 1.32 16.97
CA PRO A 238 1.67 1.13 17.91
C PRO A 238 0.29 1.18 17.23
N ALA A 239 0.12 2.03 16.22
CA ALA A 239 -1.14 2.11 15.46
C ALA A 239 -1.48 0.80 14.72
N LEU A 240 -0.47 0.09 14.20
CA LEU A 240 -0.66 -1.19 13.51
C LEU A 240 -1.04 -2.31 14.48
N VAL A 241 -0.47 -2.29 15.69
CA VAL A 241 -0.77 -3.27 16.73
C VAL A 241 -2.18 -3.04 17.30
N GLU A 242 -2.55 -1.78 17.52
CA GLU A 242 -3.89 -1.36 17.97
C GLU A 242 -4.96 -1.72 16.93
N SER A 243 -4.72 -1.52 15.62
CA SER A 243 -5.73 -1.85 14.60
C SER A 243 -6.06 -3.35 14.54
N VAL A 244 -5.12 -4.22 14.92
CA VAL A 244 -5.36 -5.68 15.01
C VAL A 244 -6.34 -6.03 16.14
N GLN A 245 -6.62 -5.13 17.09
CA GLN A 245 -7.59 -5.36 18.18
C GLN A 245 -8.99 -5.73 17.66
N GLY A 246 -9.36 -5.30 16.45
CA GLY A 246 -10.57 -5.77 15.75
C GLY A 246 -10.71 -7.31 15.74
N PHE A 247 -9.59 -8.04 15.63
CA PHE A 247 -9.55 -9.50 15.64
C PHE A 247 -10.02 -10.12 16.96
N GLN A 248 -9.81 -9.45 18.10
CA GLN A 248 -10.28 -9.90 19.41
C GLN A 248 -11.80 -10.13 19.39
N TYR A 249 -12.55 -9.28 18.70
CA TYR A 249 -14.01 -9.37 18.61
C TYR A 249 -14.48 -10.49 17.71
N VAL A 250 -13.69 -10.83 16.68
CA VAL A 250 -13.95 -12.01 15.86
C VAL A 250 -13.92 -13.26 16.73
N ILE A 251 -12.94 -13.36 17.63
CA ILE A 251 -12.83 -14.46 18.60
C ILE A 251 -14.01 -14.47 19.57
N ILE A 252 -14.34 -13.32 20.17
CA ILE A 252 -15.49 -13.21 21.07
C ILE A 252 -16.79 -13.62 20.38
N PHE A 253 -16.99 -13.22 19.13
CA PHE A 253 -18.17 -13.57 18.34
C PHE A 253 -18.26 -15.07 18.04
N ILE A 254 -17.17 -15.67 17.54
CA ILE A 254 -17.12 -17.10 17.21
C ILE A 254 -17.36 -17.94 18.46
N PHE A 255 -16.62 -17.68 19.54
CA PHE A 255 -16.74 -18.47 20.77
C PHE A 255 -18.01 -18.16 21.55
N GLY A 256 -18.56 -16.94 21.47
CA GLY A 256 -19.88 -16.61 22.01
C GLY A 256 -21.00 -17.40 21.32
N ALA A 257 -20.92 -17.55 19.98
CA ALA A 257 -21.86 -18.40 19.26
C ALA A 257 -21.72 -19.89 19.62
N LEU A 258 -20.50 -20.39 19.74
CA LEU A 258 -20.23 -21.82 20.00
C LEU A 258 -20.48 -22.25 21.46
N LEU A 259 -20.00 -21.45 22.42
CA LEU A 259 -20.02 -21.81 23.86
C LEU A 259 -21.22 -21.24 24.61
N LEU A 260 -21.72 -20.07 24.21
CA LEU A 260 -22.85 -19.41 24.87
C LEU A 260 -24.16 -19.57 24.09
N HIS A 261 -24.11 -20.20 22.91
CA HIS A 261 -25.25 -20.38 22.00
C HIS A 261 -26.01 -19.08 21.69
N GLU A 262 -25.28 -17.95 21.61
CA GLU A 262 -25.84 -16.65 21.25
C GLU A 262 -26.39 -16.68 19.82
N LYS A 263 -27.66 -16.30 19.64
CA LYS A 263 -28.33 -16.27 18.34
C LYS A 263 -28.29 -14.85 17.76
N PHE A 264 -27.61 -14.69 16.62
CA PHE A 264 -27.58 -13.43 15.87
C PHE A 264 -28.52 -13.51 14.67
N ARG A 265 -29.32 -12.46 14.42
CA ARG A 265 -30.28 -12.41 13.30
C ARG A 265 -30.33 -11.02 12.65
N GLY A 266 -30.76 -10.97 11.40
CA GLY A 266 -31.06 -9.72 10.68
C GLY A 266 -29.83 -8.86 10.39
N ARG A 267 -29.98 -7.54 10.53
CA ARG A 267 -28.94 -6.53 10.22
C ARG A 267 -27.66 -6.72 11.04
N VAL A 268 -27.79 -7.14 12.30
CA VAL A 268 -26.64 -7.34 13.21
C VAL A 268 -25.71 -8.46 12.72
N LEU A 269 -26.27 -9.57 12.23
CA LEU A 269 -25.47 -10.69 11.71
C LEU A 269 -24.71 -10.28 10.44
N TRP A 270 -25.41 -9.67 9.47
CA TRP A 270 -24.80 -9.22 8.22
C TRP A 270 -23.68 -8.21 8.45
N GLY A 271 -23.91 -7.28 9.37
CA GLY A 271 -22.92 -6.31 9.73
C GLY A 271 -21.68 -6.91 10.40
N LYS A 272 -21.85 -7.91 11.29
CA LYS A 272 -20.71 -8.65 11.88
C LYS A 272 -19.93 -9.41 10.81
N ILE A 273 -20.61 -10.04 9.85
CA ILE A 273 -19.97 -10.70 8.69
C ILE A 273 -19.16 -9.70 7.88
N LEU A 274 -19.73 -8.52 7.59
CA LEU A 274 -19.04 -7.46 6.86
C LEU A 274 -17.78 -6.98 7.61
N ALA A 275 -17.89 -6.72 8.92
CA ALA A 275 -16.75 -6.35 9.75
C ALA A 275 -15.65 -7.42 9.74
N ILE A 276 -16.02 -8.70 9.86
CA ILE A 276 -15.10 -9.83 9.76
C ILE A 276 -14.40 -9.83 8.40
N ALA A 277 -15.13 -9.63 7.30
CA ALA A 277 -14.55 -9.55 5.96
C ALA A 277 -13.54 -8.40 5.83
N PHE A 278 -13.84 -7.21 6.37
CA PHE A 278 -12.89 -6.09 6.44
C PHE A 278 -11.63 -6.44 7.25
N ILE A 279 -11.80 -7.06 8.42
CA ILE A 279 -10.68 -7.45 9.29
C ILE A 279 -9.77 -8.46 8.57
N PHE A 280 -10.33 -9.54 8.01
CA PHE A 280 -9.55 -10.54 7.29
C PHE A 280 -8.89 -9.97 6.03
N SER A 281 -9.54 -9.04 5.32
CA SER A 281 -8.93 -8.33 4.18
C SER A 281 -7.72 -7.51 4.62
N GLY A 282 -7.82 -6.79 5.74
CA GLY A 282 -6.70 -6.03 6.30
C GLY A 282 -5.53 -6.92 6.74
N LEU A 283 -5.82 -8.06 7.38
CA LEU A 283 -4.81 -9.06 7.74
C LEU A 283 -4.15 -9.69 6.51
N LEU A 284 -4.92 -9.98 5.46
CA LEU A 284 -4.39 -10.49 4.20
C LEU A 284 -3.45 -9.48 3.55
N VAL A 285 -3.84 -8.20 3.48
CA VAL A 285 -2.98 -7.13 2.94
C VAL A 285 -1.68 -7.00 3.72
N PHE A 286 -1.72 -7.06 5.06
CA PHE A 286 -0.49 -7.09 5.86
C PHE A 286 0.37 -8.31 5.57
N GLY A 287 -0.23 -9.49 5.48
CA GLY A 287 0.48 -10.74 5.17
C GLY A 287 1.16 -10.68 3.80
N LEU A 288 0.44 -10.21 2.78
CA LEU A 288 0.97 -10.06 1.41
C LEU A 288 2.04 -8.98 1.33
N SER A 289 1.84 -7.82 1.96
CA SER A 289 2.83 -6.75 2.02
C SER A 289 4.13 -7.26 2.66
N ALA A 290 4.02 -7.95 3.79
CA ALA A 290 5.18 -8.48 4.49
C ALA A 290 5.88 -9.60 3.70
N TYR A 291 5.11 -10.51 3.10
CA TYR A 291 5.66 -11.55 2.22
C TYR A 291 6.35 -10.94 1.00
N SER A 292 5.77 -9.93 0.37
CA SER A 292 6.36 -9.23 -0.77
C SER A 292 7.72 -8.62 -0.42
N GLY A 293 7.90 -8.09 0.79
CA GLY A 293 9.20 -7.59 1.28
C GLY A 293 10.26 -8.66 1.50
N THR A 294 9.88 -9.95 1.54
CA THR A 294 10.84 -11.07 1.60
C THR A 294 11.23 -11.60 0.22
N LEU A 295 10.49 -11.24 -0.83
CA LEU A 295 10.80 -11.66 -2.18
C LEU A 295 12.07 -10.97 -2.66
N LYS A 296 12.98 -11.78 -3.21
CA LYS A 296 14.21 -11.31 -3.83
C LYS A 296 14.12 -11.55 -5.33
N LYS A 297 14.72 -10.64 -6.10
CA LYS A 297 14.91 -10.84 -7.54
C LYS A 297 15.66 -12.14 -7.80
N ASN A 298 15.41 -12.73 -8.97
CA ASN A 298 16.25 -13.81 -9.46
C ASN A 298 17.64 -13.23 -9.84
N PRO A 299 18.75 -13.64 -9.19
CA PRO A 299 20.07 -13.13 -9.51
C PRO A 299 20.52 -13.48 -10.94
N ASP A 300 19.98 -14.55 -11.52
CA ASP A 300 20.39 -15.06 -12.84
C ASP A 300 19.66 -14.37 -13.99
N ARG A 301 18.67 -13.50 -13.70
CA ARG A 301 17.93 -12.75 -14.72
C ARG A 301 18.70 -11.47 -15.07
N PRO A 302 19.33 -11.36 -16.26
CA PRO A 302 20.03 -10.15 -16.64
C PRO A 302 19.03 -9.02 -16.86
N ILE A 303 19.37 -7.82 -16.40
CA ILE A 303 18.54 -6.63 -16.57
C ILE A 303 19.04 -5.88 -17.80
N VAL A 304 18.18 -5.72 -18.80
CA VAL A 304 18.50 -4.93 -20.00
C VAL A 304 17.85 -3.56 -19.91
N TRP A 305 18.66 -2.50 -20.08
CA TRP A 305 18.17 -1.13 -20.05
C TRP A 305 17.97 -0.58 -21.47
N GLY A 306 16.78 -0.07 -21.70
CA GLY A 306 16.39 0.66 -22.90
C GLY A 306 15.70 1.98 -22.55
N LEU A 307 15.14 2.61 -23.57
CA LEU A 307 14.35 3.83 -23.41
C LEU A 307 13.22 3.88 -24.43
N THR A 308 12.20 4.66 -24.10
CA THR A 308 11.15 5.04 -25.07
C THR A 308 11.50 6.40 -25.65
N PHE A 309 11.30 6.55 -26.97
CA PHE A 309 11.47 7.82 -27.67
C PHE A 309 10.17 8.21 -28.38
N SER A 310 9.79 9.48 -28.25
CA SER A 310 8.59 10.08 -28.82
C SER A 310 8.89 11.40 -29.52
N THR A 311 8.54 11.45 -30.80
CA THR A 311 8.58 12.67 -31.63
C THR A 311 7.58 13.70 -31.14
N ALA A 312 6.36 13.28 -30.79
CA ALA A 312 5.34 14.14 -30.22
C ALA A 312 5.82 14.88 -28.97
N PHE A 313 6.61 14.22 -28.11
CA PHE A 313 7.13 14.87 -26.90
C PHE A 313 8.31 15.80 -27.16
N THR A 314 9.20 15.46 -28.11
CA THR A 314 10.24 16.42 -28.54
C THR A 314 9.64 17.69 -29.13
N ASP A 315 8.55 17.57 -29.90
CA ASP A 315 7.83 18.69 -30.49
C ASP A 315 7.21 19.57 -29.38
N GLN A 316 6.60 18.97 -28.35
CA GLN A 316 6.08 19.68 -27.17
C GLN A 316 7.17 20.43 -26.38
N LEU A 317 8.38 19.88 -26.31
CA LEU A 317 9.52 20.52 -25.63
C LEU A 317 10.23 21.60 -26.48
N GLY A 318 9.81 21.80 -27.73
CA GLY A 318 10.47 22.73 -28.66
C GLY A 318 11.90 22.30 -29.02
N LEU A 319 12.12 20.99 -29.08
CA LEU A 319 13.37 20.36 -29.52
C LEU A 319 13.26 19.93 -30.99
N ASP A 320 14.40 19.86 -31.68
CA ASP A 320 14.46 19.18 -32.97
C ASP A 320 14.52 17.67 -32.72
N TRP A 321 13.48 16.94 -33.12
CA TRP A 321 13.33 15.51 -32.82
C TRP A 321 14.49 14.68 -33.39
N ARG A 322 15.00 15.05 -34.58
CA ARG A 322 16.02 14.26 -35.28
C ARG A 322 17.36 14.35 -34.58
N SER A 323 17.83 15.56 -34.28
CA SER A 323 19.08 15.77 -33.52
C SER A 323 18.98 15.20 -32.11
N SER A 324 17.83 15.33 -31.46
CA SER A 324 17.58 14.73 -30.14
C SER A 324 17.71 13.21 -30.18
N TYR A 325 17.06 12.57 -31.16
CA TYR A 325 17.11 11.12 -31.34
C TYR A 325 18.53 10.63 -31.63
N ILE A 326 19.23 11.27 -32.57
CA ILE A 326 20.62 10.90 -32.90
C ILE A 326 21.54 11.06 -31.69
N ALA A 327 21.42 12.16 -30.94
CA ALA A 327 22.21 12.36 -29.72
C ALA A 327 21.93 11.27 -28.67
N ILE A 328 20.66 10.85 -28.51
CA ILE A 328 20.29 9.74 -27.63
C ILE A 328 20.96 8.45 -28.09
N LEU A 329 20.87 8.11 -29.36
CA LEU A 329 21.44 6.86 -29.87
C LEU A 329 22.97 6.84 -29.81
N ASP A 330 23.64 7.94 -30.14
CA ASP A 330 25.09 8.00 -30.26
C ASP A 330 25.80 8.21 -28.92
N GLU A 331 25.24 9.05 -28.04
CA GLU A 331 25.86 9.37 -26.76
C GLU A 331 25.39 8.46 -25.61
N LEU A 332 24.10 8.10 -25.55
CA LEU A 332 23.57 7.26 -24.47
C LEU A 332 23.65 5.76 -24.79
N GLN A 333 23.63 5.39 -26.08
CA GLN A 333 23.79 4.00 -26.56
C GLN A 333 22.91 2.97 -25.82
N PRO A 334 21.58 3.17 -25.76
CA PRO A 334 20.67 2.24 -25.09
C PRO A 334 20.72 0.85 -25.73
N LYS A 335 20.46 -0.23 -24.96
CA LYS A 335 20.49 -1.61 -25.49
C LYS A 335 19.18 -2.05 -26.15
N ARG A 336 18.11 -1.29 -25.89
CA ARG A 336 16.76 -1.52 -26.40
C ARG A 336 16.09 -0.18 -26.65
N LEU A 337 15.22 -0.14 -27.64
CA LEU A 337 14.45 1.04 -27.98
C LEU A 337 12.97 0.69 -28.05
N ARG A 338 12.10 1.61 -27.61
CA ARG A 338 10.66 1.56 -27.85
C ARG A 338 10.27 2.79 -28.67
N LEU A 339 9.65 2.56 -29.81
CA LEU A 339 9.17 3.58 -30.74
C LEU A 339 7.66 3.47 -30.88
N VAL A 340 7.05 4.54 -31.40
CA VAL A 340 5.60 4.71 -31.44
C VAL A 340 5.15 5.07 -32.85
N ALA A 341 4.18 4.32 -33.38
CA ALA A 341 3.55 4.57 -34.68
C ALA A 341 2.26 5.39 -34.49
N TYR A 342 2.39 6.70 -34.28
CA TYR A 342 1.26 7.60 -34.07
C TYR A 342 0.33 7.65 -35.30
N TRP A 343 -0.96 7.41 -35.09
CA TRP A 343 -1.94 7.31 -36.18
C TRP A 343 -2.20 8.65 -36.85
N ASP A 344 -2.31 9.73 -36.09
CA ASP A 344 -2.45 11.10 -36.61
C ASP A 344 -1.24 11.59 -37.41
N GLU A 345 -0.01 11.18 -37.04
CA GLU A 345 1.22 11.50 -37.79
C GLU A 345 1.33 10.66 -39.08
N ILE A 346 1.07 9.35 -39.00
CA ILE A 346 1.26 8.43 -40.13
C ILE A 346 0.10 8.47 -41.12
N GLU A 347 -1.14 8.69 -40.70
CA GLU A 347 -2.31 8.79 -41.57
C GLU A 347 -3.05 10.12 -41.37
N PRO A 348 -2.42 11.27 -41.71
CA PRO A 348 -3.00 12.59 -41.49
C PRO A 348 -4.28 12.83 -42.31
N LYS A 349 -4.49 12.05 -43.37
CA LYS A 349 -5.70 12.01 -44.20
C LYS A 349 -6.02 10.56 -44.55
N GLU A 350 -7.31 10.24 -44.61
CA GLU A 350 -7.79 8.90 -44.93
C GLU A 350 -7.08 8.29 -46.17
N ASN A 351 -6.50 7.10 -45.99
CA ASN A 351 -5.73 6.34 -46.98
C ASN A 351 -4.52 7.09 -47.58
N LYS A 352 -3.96 8.08 -46.88
CA LYS A 352 -2.73 8.78 -47.27
C LYS A 352 -1.71 8.67 -46.16
N PHE A 353 -0.81 7.71 -46.33
CA PHE A 353 0.22 7.39 -45.34
C PHE A 353 1.49 8.23 -45.53
N ASP A 354 2.06 8.70 -44.43
CA ASP A 354 3.36 9.36 -44.34
C ASP A 354 4.24 8.65 -43.31
N PHE A 355 5.07 7.73 -43.80
CA PHE A 355 6.04 7.00 -42.97
C PHE A 355 7.37 7.74 -42.79
N SER A 356 7.56 8.92 -43.39
CA SER A 356 8.87 9.56 -43.52
C SER A 356 9.62 9.74 -42.20
N ARG A 357 8.91 10.11 -41.13
CA ARG A 357 9.48 10.32 -39.80
C ARG A 357 9.83 8.99 -39.14
N LEU A 358 8.90 8.04 -39.10
CA LEU A 358 9.11 6.74 -38.45
C LEU A 358 10.14 5.89 -39.21
N ASP A 359 10.21 5.98 -40.54
CA ASP A 359 11.23 5.34 -41.36
C ASP A 359 12.64 5.81 -40.98
N ILE A 360 12.83 7.11 -40.74
CA ILE A 360 14.12 7.63 -40.27
C ILE A 360 14.44 7.06 -38.88
N LEU A 361 13.47 6.99 -37.97
CA LEU A 361 13.70 6.44 -36.63
C LEU A 361 14.12 4.97 -36.68
N MET A 362 13.38 4.15 -37.43
CA MET A 362 13.66 2.73 -37.63
C MET A 362 15.01 2.52 -38.32
N HIS A 363 15.29 3.26 -39.40
CA HIS A 363 16.54 3.13 -40.14
C HIS A 363 17.78 3.49 -39.30
N GLU A 364 17.69 4.51 -38.45
CA GLU A 364 18.80 4.87 -37.54
C GLU A 364 18.98 3.84 -36.41
N ALA A 365 17.92 3.15 -35.99
CA ALA A 365 18.02 2.00 -35.09
C ALA A 365 18.68 0.79 -35.79
N GLU A 366 18.32 0.53 -37.05
CA GLU A 366 18.91 -0.54 -37.87
C GLU A 366 20.41 -0.36 -38.07
N LYS A 367 20.87 0.86 -38.38
CA LYS A 367 22.31 1.17 -38.51
C LYS A 367 23.12 0.81 -37.27
N ARG A 368 22.49 0.82 -36.10
CA ARG A 368 23.10 0.56 -34.80
C ARG A 368 22.74 -0.83 -34.26
N ASN A 369 22.05 -1.66 -35.05
CA ASN A 369 21.56 -2.99 -34.66
C ASN A 369 20.75 -2.95 -33.35
N LEU A 370 19.95 -1.90 -33.16
CA LEU A 370 19.14 -1.73 -31.95
C LEU A 370 17.81 -2.46 -32.12
N PRO A 371 17.45 -3.37 -31.19
CA PRO A 371 16.13 -4.00 -31.19
C PRO A 371 15.05 -3.03 -30.72
N VAL A 372 13.96 -2.95 -31.49
CA VAL A 372 12.88 -1.98 -31.35
C VAL A 372 11.56 -2.68 -31.00
N ILE A 373 10.95 -2.27 -29.89
CA ILE A 373 9.52 -2.48 -29.66
C ILE A 373 8.79 -1.39 -30.43
N LEU A 374 7.96 -1.77 -31.42
CA LEU A 374 7.15 -0.81 -32.17
C LEU A 374 5.70 -0.87 -31.68
N ALA A 375 5.26 0.20 -31.03
CA ALA A 375 3.90 0.33 -30.53
C ALA A 375 2.96 0.83 -31.63
N VAL A 376 1.86 0.11 -31.86
CA VAL A 376 0.86 0.39 -32.89
C VAL A 376 -0.54 0.25 -32.31
N GLY A 377 -1.47 1.09 -32.77
CA GLY A 377 -2.84 1.14 -32.27
C GLY A 377 -3.36 2.58 -32.20
N MET A 378 -4.53 2.75 -31.60
CA MET A 378 -5.09 4.06 -31.30
C MET A 378 -4.57 4.63 -29.99
N LYS A 379 -4.54 3.82 -28.92
CA LYS A 379 -3.99 4.24 -27.62
C LYS A 379 -2.50 3.96 -27.60
N LEU A 380 -1.69 5.00 -27.56
CA LEU A 380 -0.23 4.95 -27.64
C LEU A 380 0.39 5.95 -26.63
N PRO A 381 1.68 5.76 -26.28
CA PRO A 381 2.30 6.55 -25.22
C PRO A 381 2.29 8.07 -25.47
N ARG A 382 2.42 8.85 -24.40
CA ARG A 382 2.31 10.34 -24.35
C ARG A 382 0.88 10.85 -24.52
N TRP A 383 0.56 11.94 -23.81
CA TRP A 383 -0.70 12.66 -23.93
C TRP A 383 -0.95 13.10 -25.38
N PRO A 384 -2.18 12.94 -25.93
CA PRO A 384 -3.45 12.60 -25.29
C PRO A 384 -3.70 11.12 -24.91
N GLU A 385 -2.70 10.25 -25.06
CA GLU A 385 -2.78 8.78 -25.02
C GLU A 385 -3.52 8.18 -26.21
N CYS A 386 -4.53 8.83 -26.78
CA CYS A 386 -5.17 8.38 -28.02
C CYS A 386 -4.92 9.37 -29.16
N HIS A 387 -4.14 8.93 -30.15
CA HIS A 387 -3.61 9.78 -31.21
C HIS A 387 -4.47 9.69 -32.47
N LEU A 388 -5.70 10.22 -32.40
CA LEU A 388 -6.66 10.14 -33.50
C LEU A 388 -6.36 11.21 -34.57
N PRO A 389 -6.29 10.84 -35.86
CA PRO A 389 -6.30 11.82 -36.94
C PRO A 389 -7.56 12.70 -36.91
N GLY A 390 -7.43 13.98 -37.28
CA GLY A 390 -8.56 14.91 -37.31
C GLY A 390 -9.74 14.45 -38.20
N TRP A 391 -9.48 13.63 -39.23
CA TRP A 391 -10.51 13.13 -40.14
C TRP A 391 -11.39 12.01 -39.55
N VAL A 392 -10.98 11.36 -38.45
CA VAL A 392 -11.80 10.34 -37.75
C VAL A 392 -12.54 10.88 -36.54
N GLU A 393 -12.27 12.12 -36.08
CA GLU A 393 -12.79 12.65 -34.81
C GLU A 393 -14.31 12.55 -34.67
N ASN A 394 -15.04 12.86 -35.75
CA ASN A 394 -16.51 12.92 -35.77
C ASN A 394 -17.19 11.57 -36.08
N LEU A 395 -16.42 10.51 -36.32
CA LEU A 395 -16.96 9.18 -36.58
C LEU A 395 -17.46 8.51 -35.29
N SER A 396 -18.43 7.60 -35.44
CA SER A 396 -18.87 6.75 -34.34
C SER A 396 -17.75 5.80 -33.88
N THR A 397 -17.86 5.26 -32.66
CA THR A 397 -16.89 4.30 -32.12
C THR A 397 -16.64 3.10 -33.04
N GLY A 398 -17.69 2.54 -33.65
CA GLY A 398 -17.56 1.40 -34.56
C GLY A 398 -16.87 1.77 -35.89
N GLU A 399 -17.16 2.96 -36.41
CA GLU A 399 -16.51 3.47 -37.62
C GLU A 399 -15.03 3.79 -37.38
N LYS A 400 -14.69 4.38 -36.23
CA LYS A 400 -13.29 4.61 -35.83
C LYS A 400 -12.50 3.30 -35.81
N GLU A 401 -13.06 2.27 -35.18
CA GLU A 401 -12.46 0.93 -35.13
C GLU A 401 -12.27 0.34 -36.53
N ALA A 402 -13.27 0.47 -37.40
CA ALA A 402 -13.20 -0.01 -38.78
C ALA A 402 -12.14 0.73 -39.62
N LYS A 403 -11.79 1.98 -39.27
CA LYS A 403 -10.72 2.76 -39.91
C LYS A 403 -9.35 2.48 -39.32
N LEU A 404 -9.28 2.17 -38.03
CA LEU A 404 -8.04 1.82 -37.34
C LEU A 404 -7.44 0.50 -37.84
N GLN A 405 -8.28 -0.51 -38.10
CA GLN A 405 -7.81 -1.82 -38.55
C GLN A 405 -6.97 -1.77 -39.85
N PRO A 406 -7.39 -1.07 -40.93
CA PRO A 406 -6.54 -0.82 -42.10
C PRO A 406 -5.22 -0.11 -41.76
N PHE A 407 -5.25 0.89 -40.88
CA PHE A 407 -4.05 1.61 -40.45
C PHE A 407 -3.05 0.66 -39.77
N ILE A 408 -3.49 -0.11 -38.78
CA ILE A 408 -2.65 -1.11 -38.09
C ILE A 408 -2.06 -2.09 -39.11
N ALA A 409 -2.89 -2.59 -40.04
CA ALA A 409 -2.44 -3.52 -41.06
C ALA A 409 -1.32 -2.93 -41.94
N GLU A 410 -1.44 -1.65 -42.31
CA GLU A 410 -0.44 -0.99 -43.15
C GLU A 410 0.88 -0.76 -42.42
N VAL A 411 0.83 -0.31 -41.16
CA VAL A 411 2.03 -0.17 -40.31
C VAL A 411 2.74 -1.51 -40.14
N VAL A 412 2.00 -2.59 -39.88
CA VAL A 412 2.60 -3.93 -39.70
C VAL A 412 3.24 -4.42 -41.00
N ARG A 413 2.56 -4.29 -42.15
CA ARG A 413 3.14 -4.67 -43.45
C ARG A 413 4.39 -3.87 -43.79
N HIS A 414 4.42 -2.59 -43.41
CA HIS A 414 5.54 -1.72 -43.73
C HIS A 414 6.81 -2.08 -42.94
N TYR A 415 6.69 -2.46 -41.66
CA TYR A 415 7.85 -2.72 -40.80
C TYR A 415 8.15 -4.20 -40.50
N VAL A 416 7.31 -5.16 -40.89
CA VAL A 416 7.52 -6.60 -40.62
C VAL A 416 8.89 -7.13 -41.07
N ALA A 417 9.45 -6.56 -42.14
CA ALA A 417 10.74 -6.97 -42.69
C ALA A 417 11.93 -6.22 -42.09
N SER A 418 11.71 -5.27 -41.17
CA SER A 418 12.79 -4.51 -40.54
C SER A 418 13.63 -5.42 -39.64
N PRO A 419 14.97 -5.49 -39.83
CA PRO A 419 15.83 -6.31 -38.98
C PRO A 419 15.94 -5.81 -37.54
N SER A 420 15.53 -4.55 -37.29
CA SER A 420 15.47 -3.98 -35.95
C SER A 420 14.16 -4.26 -35.22
N LEU A 421 13.10 -4.69 -35.90
CA LEU A 421 11.84 -5.02 -35.26
C LEU A 421 12.04 -6.18 -34.29
N TYR A 422 11.71 -5.95 -33.03
CA TYR A 422 11.91 -6.92 -31.95
C TYR A 422 10.58 -7.47 -31.43
N LEU A 423 9.64 -6.58 -31.12
CA LEU A 423 8.30 -6.89 -30.64
C LEU A 423 7.30 -5.91 -31.23
N TRP A 424 6.10 -6.38 -31.52
CA TRP A 424 4.94 -5.49 -31.67
C TRP A 424 4.35 -5.21 -30.31
N GLN A 425 4.11 -3.94 -29.98
CA GLN A 425 3.20 -3.61 -28.89
C GLN A 425 1.85 -3.21 -29.51
N VAL A 426 0.78 -3.92 -29.17
CA VAL A 426 -0.57 -3.58 -29.61
C VAL A 426 -1.28 -2.84 -28.49
N GLU A 427 -1.53 -1.55 -28.73
CA GLU A 427 -2.08 -0.59 -27.76
C GLU A 427 -1.19 -0.35 -26.52
N ASN A 428 -1.36 0.81 -25.89
CA ASN A 428 -0.75 1.14 -24.61
C ASN A 428 -1.77 1.06 -23.47
N GLU A 429 -1.57 0.13 -22.55
CA GLU A 429 -2.44 -0.08 -21.38
C GLU A 429 -3.93 -0.06 -21.74
N PRO A 430 -4.41 -0.94 -22.65
CA PRO A 430 -5.74 -0.84 -23.27
C PRO A 430 -6.91 -0.91 -22.28
N PHE A 431 -6.67 -1.36 -21.04
CA PHE A 431 -7.69 -1.45 -19.98
C PHE A 431 -7.66 -0.30 -18.98
N LEU A 432 -6.62 0.54 -19.00
CA LEU A 432 -6.50 1.67 -18.10
C LEU A 432 -7.34 2.86 -18.62
N PRO A 433 -8.33 3.36 -17.83
CA PRO A 433 -9.14 4.52 -18.20
C PRO A 433 -8.37 5.83 -17.96
N PHE A 434 -7.31 6.06 -18.75
CA PHE A 434 -6.43 7.21 -18.68
C PHE A 434 -6.21 7.84 -20.07
N GLY A 435 -5.98 9.16 -20.10
CA GLY A 435 -5.91 9.96 -21.34
C GLY A 435 -7.26 10.50 -21.82
N THR A 436 -7.27 11.04 -23.03
CA THR A 436 -8.48 11.48 -23.74
C THR A 436 -8.77 10.52 -24.89
N CYS A 437 -9.37 9.38 -24.54
CA CYS A 437 -9.65 8.29 -25.45
C CYS A 437 -11.16 8.09 -25.64
N PRO A 438 -11.64 7.81 -26.87
CA PRO A 438 -13.03 7.43 -27.09
C PRO A 438 -13.31 6.04 -26.50
N SER A 439 -14.58 5.76 -26.21
CA SER A 439 -15.00 4.38 -25.90
C SER A 439 -14.74 3.47 -27.10
N ARG A 440 -14.42 2.20 -26.83
CA ARG A 440 -14.17 1.16 -27.83
C ARG A 440 -15.17 0.01 -27.72
N PRO A 441 -15.48 -0.69 -28.83
CA PRO A 441 -16.39 -1.84 -28.79
C PRO A 441 -15.77 -3.02 -28.04
N GLY A 442 -16.60 -3.94 -27.54
CA GLY A 442 -16.10 -5.17 -26.91
C GLY A 442 -15.29 -6.02 -27.91
N GLY A 443 -14.18 -6.61 -27.45
CA GLY A 443 -13.31 -7.45 -28.27
C GLY A 443 -12.39 -6.70 -29.24
N PHE A 444 -12.33 -5.36 -29.20
CA PHE A 444 -11.45 -4.57 -30.08
C PHE A 444 -10.01 -5.08 -30.07
N LEU A 445 -9.45 -5.29 -28.86
CA LEU A 445 -8.06 -5.66 -28.68
C LEU A 445 -7.78 -7.06 -29.24
N ASP A 446 -8.72 -7.99 -29.06
CA ASP A 446 -8.57 -9.36 -29.56
C ASP A 446 -8.56 -9.36 -31.10
N ASN A 447 -9.32 -8.47 -31.75
CA ASN A 447 -9.31 -8.29 -33.20
C ASN A 447 -7.99 -7.67 -33.69
N GLU A 448 -7.47 -6.64 -33.01
CA GLU A 448 -6.19 -6.02 -33.37
C GLU A 448 -5.02 -7.00 -33.22
N ILE A 449 -4.97 -7.75 -32.11
CA ILE A 449 -3.96 -8.80 -31.90
C ILE A 449 -4.05 -9.86 -33.01
N ALA A 450 -5.26 -10.31 -33.34
CA ALA A 450 -5.47 -11.28 -34.41
C ALA A 450 -5.02 -10.73 -35.78
N LEU A 451 -5.28 -9.46 -36.06
CA LEU A 451 -4.83 -8.79 -37.27
C LEU A 451 -3.30 -8.75 -37.36
N VAL A 452 -2.61 -8.24 -36.33
CA VAL A 452 -1.14 -8.18 -36.30
C VAL A 452 -0.55 -9.57 -36.51
N ARG A 453 -1.04 -10.57 -35.75
CA ARG A 453 -0.58 -11.96 -35.84
C ARG A 453 -0.85 -12.61 -37.20
N SER A 454 -1.89 -12.19 -37.91
CA SER A 454 -2.20 -12.70 -39.25
C SER A 454 -1.24 -12.20 -40.33
N ILE A 455 -0.68 -11.00 -40.14
CA ILE A 455 0.27 -10.37 -41.06
C ILE A 455 1.70 -10.77 -40.71
N ASP A 456 2.01 -10.79 -39.41
CA ASP A 456 3.33 -11.12 -38.88
C ASP A 456 3.23 -12.18 -37.78
N PRO A 457 3.25 -13.48 -38.15
CA PRO A 457 3.25 -14.57 -37.19
C PRO A 457 4.64 -14.82 -36.57
N ALA A 458 5.69 -14.14 -37.03
CA ALA A 458 7.07 -14.41 -36.61
C ALA A 458 7.46 -13.61 -35.35
N HIS A 459 7.01 -12.36 -35.24
CA HIS A 459 7.30 -11.52 -34.08
C HIS A 459 6.27 -11.70 -32.96
N GLN A 460 6.75 -11.67 -31.71
CA GLN A 460 5.90 -11.75 -30.53
C GLN A 460 5.14 -10.44 -30.30
N ILE A 461 3.94 -10.55 -29.71
CA ILE A 461 3.08 -9.41 -29.37
C ILE A 461 3.17 -9.11 -27.87
N LEU A 462 3.54 -7.88 -27.53
CA LEU A 462 3.50 -7.32 -26.19
C LEU A 462 2.15 -6.65 -25.94
N ILE A 463 1.55 -6.97 -24.79
CA ILE A 463 0.39 -6.25 -24.25
C ILE A 463 0.78 -5.68 -22.89
N SER A 464 0.47 -4.40 -22.68
CA SER A 464 0.81 -3.70 -21.45
C SER A 464 -0.38 -3.38 -20.55
N ASP A 465 -0.13 -3.12 -19.27
CA ASP A 465 -1.10 -2.52 -18.35
C ASP A 465 -0.41 -1.78 -17.19
N ALA A 466 -1.18 -1.02 -16.41
CA ALA A 466 -0.64 -0.23 -15.31
C ALA A 466 -0.02 -1.09 -14.21
N GLY A 467 1.16 -0.69 -13.75
CA GLY A 467 1.86 -1.41 -12.69
C GLY A 467 1.12 -1.35 -11.36
N GLU A 468 0.68 -0.14 -11.02
CA GLU A 468 0.23 0.19 -9.67
C GLU A 468 -1.21 -0.25 -9.42
N THR A 469 -2.06 -0.23 -10.46
CA THR A 469 -3.50 -0.51 -10.34
C THR A 469 -4.08 -1.39 -11.46
N GLY A 470 -3.28 -1.78 -12.46
CA GLY A 470 -3.77 -2.51 -13.64
C GLY A 470 -4.10 -3.99 -13.39
N ASP A 471 -4.98 -4.53 -14.24
CA ASP A 471 -5.42 -5.93 -14.28
C ASP A 471 -4.48 -6.75 -15.17
N TRP A 472 -3.34 -7.10 -14.61
CA TRP A 472 -2.29 -7.84 -15.32
C TRP A 472 -2.74 -9.20 -15.83
N ILE A 473 -3.71 -9.88 -15.20
CA ILE A 473 -4.20 -11.18 -15.71
C ILE A 473 -4.90 -10.97 -17.04
N ARG A 474 -5.74 -9.95 -17.14
CA ARG A 474 -6.47 -9.64 -18.37
C ARG A 474 -5.54 -9.24 -19.52
N ALA A 475 -4.47 -8.50 -19.23
CA ALA A 475 -3.47 -8.11 -20.23
C ALA A 475 -2.53 -9.27 -20.62
N ALA A 476 -1.86 -9.90 -19.64
CA ALA A 476 -0.90 -10.98 -19.89
C ALA A 476 -1.54 -12.23 -20.52
N SER A 477 -2.83 -12.50 -20.28
CA SER A 477 -3.51 -13.60 -20.98
C SER A 477 -3.58 -13.43 -22.50
N ARG A 478 -3.52 -12.18 -23.02
CA ARG A 478 -3.66 -11.86 -24.45
C ARG A 478 -2.34 -11.67 -25.21
N GLY A 479 -1.28 -11.26 -24.52
CA GLY A 479 0.05 -11.08 -25.11
C GLY A 479 0.89 -12.36 -25.10
N ASP A 480 1.98 -12.35 -25.88
CA ASP A 480 3.08 -13.31 -25.76
C ASP A 480 4.12 -12.83 -24.74
N VAL A 481 4.17 -11.51 -24.53
CA VAL A 481 5.00 -10.81 -23.55
C VAL A 481 4.13 -9.79 -22.80
N PHE A 482 4.36 -9.64 -21.50
CA PHE A 482 3.64 -8.65 -20.70
C PHE A 482 4.51 -7.41 -20.42
N GLY A 483 3.95 -6.22 -20.63
CA GLY A 483 4.56 -4.94 -20.28
C GLY A 483 3.87 -4.26 -19.11
N THR A 484 4.62 -3.62 -18.22
CA THR A 484 4.06 -2.79 -17.15
C THR A 484 4.66 -1.40 -17.12
N THR A 485 3.90 -0.46 -16.59
CA THR A 485 4.45 0.80 -16.09
C THR A 485 5.04 0.62 -14.69
N MET A 486 5.97 1.50 -14.32
CA MET A 486 6.59 1.55 -13.00
C MET A 486 6.83 3.01 -12.63
N TYR A 487 5.76 3.66 -12.17
CA TYR A 487 5.79 5.00 -11.63
C TYR A 487 5.83 4.94 -10.10
N ARG A 488 6.63 5.84 -9.53
CA ARG A 488 6.77 5.95 -8.09
C ARG A 488 6.17 7.24 -7.56
N LYS A 489 6.40 8.38 -8.22
CA LYS A 489 5.80 9.67 -7.83
C LYS A 489 4.86 10.15 -8.91
N VAL A 490 3.61 10.39 -8.54
CA VAL A 490 2.58 10.85 -9.47
C VAL A 490 1.77 12.00 -8.91
N TYR A 491 1.20 12.79 -9.80
CA TYR A 491 0.18 13.78 -9.45
C TYR A 491 -1.20 13.20 -9.74
N SER A 492 -1.90 12.73 -8.71
CA SER A 492 -3.26 12.21 -8.84
C SER A 492 -4.26 13.36 -9.07
N ARG A 493 -5.23 13.16 -9.97
CA ARG A 493 -6.33 14.13 -10.18
C ARG A 493 -7.16 14.38 -8.92
N ILE A 494 -7.26 13.39 -8.03
CA ILE A 494 -8.11 13.44 -6.82
C ILE A 494 -7.31 13.93 -5.62
N LEU A 495 -6.14 13.33 -5.37
CA LEU A 495 -5.32 13.62 -4.19
C LEU A 495 -4.33 14.77 -4.40
N GLY A 496 -3.93 15.02 -5.65
CA GLY A 496 -2.95 16.03 -6.02
C GLY A 496 -3.30 17.46 -5.61
N PRO A 497 -4.56 17.91 -5.69
CA PRO A 497 -4.95 19.23 -5.20
C PRO A 497 -4.73 19.43 -3.68
N PHE A 498 -4.72 18.36 -2.89
CA PHE A 498 -4.55 18.43 -1.43
C PHE A 498 -3.13 18.12 -0.97
N PHE A 499 -2.47 17.16 -1.62
CA PHE A 499 -1.20 16.60 -1.19
C PHE A 499 -0.04 16.85 -2.16
N GLY A 500 -0.31 17.43 -3.34
CA GLY A 500 0.69 17.62 -4.38
C GLY A 500 1.10 16.30 -5.03
N VAL A 501 2.37 16.20 -5.43
CA VAL A 501 2.94 14.95 -5.94
C VAL A 501 3.07 13.95 -4.81
N THR A 502 2.47 12.78 -4.97
CA THR A 502 2.48 11.71 -3.98
C THR A 502 3.27 10.53 -4.48
N GLU A 503 3.99 9.87 -3.57
CA GLU A 503 4.69 8.64 -3.87
C GLU A 503 3.79 7.42 -3.64
N TYR A 504 3.80 6.46 -4.56
CA TYR A 504 3.01 5.25 -4.48
C TYR A 504 3.49 4.33 -3.35
N PRO A 505 2.54 3.69 -2.64
CA PRO A 505 2.83 2.77 -1.54
C PRO A 505 3.55 1.46 -1.81
N ILE A 506 4.14 1.29 -3.00
CA ILE A 506 4.36 -0.02 -3.58
C ILE A 506 5.85 -0.30 -3.57
N GLY A 507 6.27 -1.30 -2.80
CA GLY A 507 7.67 -1.78 -2.80
C GLY A 507 7.98 -2.66 -4.02
N PRO A 508 9.26 -2.84 -4.39
CA PRO A 508 9.64 -3.60 -5.58
C PRO A 508 9.22 -5.07 -5.51
N GLY A 509 9.22 -5.66 -4.30
CA GLY A 509 8.74 -7.03 -4.07
C GLY A 509 7.24 -7.23 -4.36
N ALA A 510 6.43 -6.16 -4.37
CA ALA A 510 5.02 -6.26 -4.75
C ALA A 510 4.86 -6.56 -6.24
N PHE A 511 5.73 -6.02 -7.09
CA PHE A 511 5.76 -6.34 -8.53
C PHE A 511 6.13 -7.81 -8.77
N LEU A 512 7.13 -8.33 -8.02
CA LEU A 512 7.48 -9.77 -8.05
C LEU A 512 6.33 -10.68 -7.59
N LEU A 513 5.61 -10.26 -6.54
CA LEU A 513 4.45 -11.00 -6.06
C LEU A 513 3.33 -11.01 -7.13
N LYS A 514 3.09 -9.87 -7.76
CA LYS A 514 2.10 -9.71 -8.84
C LYS A 514 2.48 -10.55 -10.06
N GLU A 515 3.76 -10.57 -10.47
CA GLU A 515 4.28 -11.45 -11.53
C GLU A 515 3.97 -12.92 -11.22
N LYS A 516 4.35 -13.41 -10.04
CA LYS A 516 4.10 -14.81 -9.63
C LYS A 516 2.62 -15.17 -9.66
N PHE A 517 1.78 -14.28 -9.16
CA PHE A 517 0.34 -14.45 -9.15
C PHE A 517 -0.20 -14.54 -10.58
N VAL A 518 0.17 -13.60 -11.45
CA VAL A 518 -0.33 -13.56 -12.83
C VAL A 518 0.12 -14.80 -13.61
N LYS A 519 1.40 -15.17 -13.55
CA LYS A 519 1.93 -16.39 -14.20
C LYS A 519 1.17 -17.66 -13.79
N TYR A 520 0.81 -17.76 -12.50
CA TYR A 520 0.01 -18.88 -12.00
C TYR A 520 -1.39 -18.92 -12.62
N PHE A 521 -2.08 -17.77 -12.72
CA PHE A 521 -3.44 -17.70 -13.26
C PHE A 521 -3.52 -17.73 -14.78
N THR A 522 -2.51 -17.22 -15.49
CA THR A 522 -2.44 -17.27 -16.96
C THR A 522 -1.91 -18.61 -17.46
N GLY A 523 -1.25 -19.40 -16.61
CA GLY A 523 -0.62 -20.66 -17.00
C GLY A 523 0.62 -20.47 -17.88
N LYS A 524 1.28 -19.30 -17.80
CA LYS A 524 2.45 -18.94 -18.60
C LYS A 524 3.69 -18.73 -17.71
N PRO A 525 4.33 -19.79 -17.20
CA PRO A 525 5.46 -19.66 -16.27
C PRO A 525 6.68 -18.97 -16.88
N ASP A 526 6.89 -19.16 -18.19
CA ASP A 526 8.05 -18.65 -18.94
C ASP A 526 7.77 -17.29 -19.62
N GLU A 527 6.60 -16.69 -19.38
CA GLU A 527 6.27 -15.37 -19.93
C GLU A 527 7.24 -14.31 -19.41
N ARG A 528 7.70 -13.47 -20.34
CA ARG A 528 8.58 -12.35 -20.06
C ARG A 528 7.79 -11.15 -19.56
N TYR A 529 8.38 -10.44 -18.60
CA TYR A 529 7.80 -9.26 -17.97
C TYR A 529 8.75 -8.10 -18.18
N LEU A 530 8.29 -7.06 -18.88
CA LEU A 530 9.07 -5.87 -19.18
C LEU A 530 8.47 -4.67 -18.44
N VAL A 531 9.31 -3.72 -18.03
CA VAL A 531 8.85 -2.39 -17.66
C VAL A 531 8.94 -1.51 -18.89
N ILE A 532 7.81 -1.28 -19.56
CA ILE A 532 7.74 -0.47 -20.78
C ILE A 532 7.74 1.04 -20.52
N GLU A 533 7.48 1.45 -19.28
CA GLU A 533 7.53 2.84 -18.83
C GLU A 533 8.08 2.89 -17.40
N LEU A 534 9.40 3.00 -17.28
CA LEU A 534 10.06 3.27 -16.00
C LEU A 534 10.17 4.78 -15.81
N GLN A 535 9.60 5.31 -14.73
CA GLN A 535 9.61 6.75 -14.47
C GLN A 535 11.03 7.33 -14.44
N ALA A 536 11.37 8.17 -15.42
CA ALA A 536 12.65 8.83 -15.45
C ALA A 536 12.55 10.33 -15.82
N GLU A 537 11.37 10.89 -15.63
CA GLU A 537 11.05 12.32 -15.77
C GLU A 537 10.04 12.73 -14.68
N PRO A 538 9.92 14.04 -14.36
CA PRO A 538 8.96 14.52 -13.38
C PRO A 538 7.51 14.34 -13.83
N TRP A 539 6.65 13.88 -12.92
CA TRP A 539 5.20 13.91 -13.07
C TRP A 539 4.60 15.07 -12.25
N GLN A 540 3.77 15.90 -12.87
CA GLN A 540 3.15 17.06 -12.21
C GLN A 540 1.78 17.42 -12.79
N HIS A 541 1.13 18.45 -12.22
CA HIS A 541 -0.21 18.88 -12.63
C HIS A 541 -0.25 19.46 -14.05
N LEU A 542 0.67 20.39 -14.34
CA LEU A 542 0.83 20.99 -15.67
C LEU A 542 1.76 20.13 -16.52
N SER A 543 1.73 20.32 -17.84
CA SER A 543 2.68 19.66 -18.72
C SER A 543 4.12 20.06 -18.37
N ILE A 544 5.10 19.24 -18.78
CA ILE A 544 6.51 19.53 -18.55
C ILE A 544 6.93 20.90 -19.14
N PRO A 545 6.61 21.24 -20.40
CA PRO A 545 6.97 22.55 -20.95
C PRO A 545 6.39 23.74 -20.17
N GLU A 546 5.19 23.59 -19.61
CA GLU A 546 4.49 24.67 -18.88
C GLU A 546 4.92 24.82 -17.43
N THR A 547 5.62 23.83 -16.87
CA THR A 547 6.00 23.85 -15.45
C THR A 547 7.37 24.51 -15.26
N PRO A 548 7.54 25.40 -14.27
CA PRO A 548 8.84 25.98 -13.95
C PRO A 548 9.91 24.92 -13.70
N ILE A 549 11.10 25.10 -14.27
CA ILE A 549 12.24 24.15 -14.19
C ILE A 549 12.62 23.81 -12.75
N LYS A 550 12.54 24.78 -11.83
CA LYS A 550 12.80 24.53 -10.41
C LYS A 550 11.82 23.51 -9.82
N THR A 551 10.54 23.58 -10.20
CA THR A 551 9.51 22.63 -9.74
C THR A 551 9.74 21.25 -10.34
N GLN A 552 10.11 21.18 -11.62
CA GLN A 552 10.48 19.91 -12.28
C GLN A 552 11.62 19.20 -11.52
N ILE A 553 12.70 19.92 -11.23
CA ILE A 553 13.87 19.38 -10.49
C ILE A 553 13.48 18.97 -9.06
N ASN A 554 12.63 19.74 -8.38
CA ASN A 554 12.20 19.39 -7.03
C ASN A 554 11.34 18.11 -7.00
N ASN A 555 10.51 17.91 -8.02
CA ASN A 555 9.67 16.71 -8.14
C ASN A 555 10.47 15.49 -8.60
N PHE A 556 11.58 15.69 -9.30
CA PHE A 556 12.42 14.63 -9.83
C PHE A 556 13.90 14.97 -9.70
N THR A 557 14.45 14.80 -8.49
CA THR A 557 15.86 15.10 -8.19
C THR A 557 16.80 14.01 -8.74
N PRO A 558 18.09 14.30 -8.94
CA PRO A 558 19.08 13.27 -9.31
C PRO A 558 19.14 12.11 -8.32
N ALA A 559 19.06 12.40 -7.01
CA ALA A 559 18.99 11.35 -5.99
C ALA A 559 17.77 10.44 -6.17
N TYR A 560 16.62 11.02 -6.53
CA TYR A 560 15.41 10.26 -6.81
C TYR A 560 15.52 9.44 -8.10
N PHE A 561 16.18 9.94 -9.15
CA PHE A 561 16.50 9.12 -10.34
C PHE A 561 17.24 7.86 -9.93
N GLN A 562 18.33 7.98 -9.15
CA GLN A 562 19.10 6.83 -8.69
C GLN A 562 18.26 5.87 -7.84
N GLU A 563 17.34 6.40 -7.05
CA GLU A 563 16.40 5.64 -6.26
C GLU A 563 15.43 4.83 -7.14
N VAL A 564 14.94 5.40 -8.24
CA VAL A 564 14.09 4.70 -9.22
C VAL A 564 14.87 3.56 -9.89
N ILE A 565 16.12 3.77 -10.27
CA ILE A 565 16.96 2.71 -10.84
C ILE A 565 17.20 1.58 -9.84
N SER A 566 17.53 1.92 -8.59
CA SER A 566 17.73 0.93 -7.52
C SER A 566 16.45 0.13 -7.23
N TYR A 567 15.30 0.81 -7.25
CA TYR A 567 13.98 0.20 -7.11
C TYR A 567 13.69 -0.78 -8.25
N ALA A 568 13.89 -0.34 -9.51
CA ALA A 568 13.73 -1.17 -10.69
C ALA A 568 14.62 -2.41 -10.62
N GLN A 569 15.90 -2.23 -10.29
CA GLN A 569 16.84 -3.34 -10.11
C GLN A 569 16.40 -4.35 -9.04
N ALA A 570 15.74 -3.90 -7.98
CA ALA A 570 15.19 -4.77 -6.93
C ALA A 570 13.92 -5.51 -7.37
N ALA A 571 13.11 -4.92 -8.27
CA ALA A 571 11.95 -5.57 -8.86
C ALA A 571 12.35 -6.70 -9.84
N GLY A 572 13.48 -6.56 -10.56
CA GLY A 572 14.12 -7.66 -11.27
C GLY A 572 13.31 -8.28 -12.42
N PHE A 573 12.74 -7.44 -13.28
CA PHE A 573 12.12 -7.78 -14.58
C PHE A 573 13.17 -7.89 -15.70
N ASP A 574 12.79 -8.36 -16.89
CA ASP A 574 13.75 -8.68 -17.96
C ASP A 574 14.36 -7.42 -18.59
N GLU A 575 13.49 -6.46 -18.93
CA GLU A 575 13.88 -5.27 -19.67
C GLU A 575 13.18 -4.04 -19.08
N TYR A 576 13.88 -2.91 -19.07
CA TYR A 576 13.38 -1.64 -18.52
C TYR A 576 13.56 -0.52 -19.53
N TYR A 577 12.46 0.06 -19.97
CA TYR A 577 12.41 1.18 -20.88
C TYR A 577 12.22 2.46 -20.08
N LEU A 578 13.29 3.24 -19.94
CA LEU A 578 13.25 4.52 -19.25
C LEU A 578 12.35 5.50 -20.02
N TRP A 579 11.48 6.17 -19.27
CA TRP A 579 10.54 7.17 -19.76
C TRP A 579 11.04 8.57 -19.38
N GLY A 580 11.68 9.28 -20.32
CA GLY A 580 12.21 10.62 -20.08
C GLY A 580 13.41 11.08 -20.90
N ALA A 581 13.86 10.31 -21.89
CA ALA A 581 15.09 10.60 -22.62
C ALA A 581 15.10 11.99 -23.29
N GLU A 582 13.95 12.39 -23.82
CA GLU A 582 13.74 13.71 -24.44
C GLU A 582 13.82 14.83 -23.40
N TRP A 583 13.31 14.58 -22.18
CA TRP A 583 13.41 15.54 -21.08
C TRP A 583 14.85 15.70 -20.60
N TRP A 584 15.65 14.63 -20.52
CA TRP A 584 17.07 14.76 -20.17
C TRP A 584 17.83 15.59 -21.20
N TYR A 585 17.56 15.38 -22.49
CA TYR A 585 18.16 16.18 -23.56
C TYR A 585 17.74 17.64 -23.45
N TYR A 586 16.45 17.91 -23.22
CA TYR A 586 15.92 19.25 -22.97
C TYR A 586 16.63 19.94 -21.79
N MET A 587 16.80 19.24 -20.67
CA MET A 587 17.52 19.75 -19.50
C MET A 587 18.99 20.05 -19.82
N LYS A 588 19.66 19.16 -20.57
CA LYS A 588 21.04 19.36 -21.04
C LYS A 588 21.17 20.59 -21.95
N THR A 589 20.38 20.68 -23.01
CA THR A 589 20.61 21.66 -24.09
C THR A 589 19.96 23.01 -23.87
N LYS A 590 18.77 23.06 -23.25
CA LYS A 590 18.03 24.32 -23.06
C LYS A 590 18.27 24.94 -21.70
N HIS A 591 18.65 24.14 -20.70
CA HIS A 591 18.78 24.58 -19.31
C HIS A 591 20.18 24.42 -18.71
N ALA A 592 21.14 23.87 -19.46
CA ALA A 592 22.51 23.60 -19.01
C ALA A 592 22.57 22.71 -17.76
N ARG A 593 21.69 21.71 -17.70
CA ARG A 593 21.56 20.72 -16.61
C ARG A 593 21.79 19.31 -17.14
N PRO A 594 23.05 18.91 -17.39
CA PRO A 594 23.38 17.63 -17.99
C PRO A 594 23.30 16.45 -17.02
N GLU A 595 23.02 16.66 -15.72
CA GLU A 595 23.11 15.63 -14.70
C GLU A 595 22.27 14.38 -15.02
N TYR A 596 21.03 14.55 -15.50
CA TYR A 596 20.15 13.42 -15.85
C TYR A 596 20.65 12.65 -17.08
N TRP A 597 21.22 13.37 -18.06
CA TRP A 597 21.82 12.77 -19.25
C TRP A 597 23.03 11.92 -18.89
N ASN A 598 23.92 12.45 -18.06
CA ASN A 598 25.11 11.75 -17.62
C ASN A 598 24.77 10.49 -16.81
N MET A 599 23.81 10.59 -15.88
CA MET A 599 23.34 9.44 -15.11
C MET A 599 22.74 8.34 -15.99
N ALA A 600 21.96 8.71 -17.01
CA ALA A 600 21.44 7.75 -17.98
C ALA A 600 22.56 7.10 -18.80
N GLY A 601 23.55 7.88 -19.25
CA GLY A 601 24.72 7.37 -19.97
C GLY A 601 25.54 6.39 -19.13
N GLU A 602 25.76 6.69 -17.84
CA GLU A 602 26.42 5.76 -16.90
C GLU A 602 25.65 4.44 -16.77
N LEU A 603 24.31 4.50 -16.67
CA LEU A 603 23.46 3.31 -16.56
C LEU A 603 23.59 2.39 -17.79
N PHE A 604 23.49 2.95 -19.00
CA PHE A 604 23.58 2.16 -20.23
C PHE A 604 24.99 1.58 -20.47
N ASN A 605 26.05 2.29 -20.02
CA ASN A 605 27.43 1.83 -20.11
C ASN A 605 27.78 0.75 -19.08
N GLN A 606 27.28 0.84 -17.84
CA GLN A 606 27.49 -0.20 -16.82
C GLN A 606 26.87 -1.55 -17.22
N SER A 607 25.86 -1.53 -18.09
CA SER A 607 25.16 -2.72 -18.58
C SER A 607 25.91 -3.43 -19.73
N ALA A 608 27.09 -2.92 -20.12
CA ALA A 608 27.95 -3.50 -21.15
C ALA A 608 29.08 -4.38 -20.58
N LEU A 609 29.24 -4.41 -19.25
CA LEU A 609 30.16 -5.27 -18.49
C LEU A 609 29.36 -6.38 -17.79
#